data_AF-A0A842P9X8-F1
#
_entry.id   AF-A0A842P9X8-F1
#
_cell.length_a   1.000
_cell.length_b   1.000
_cell.length_c   1.000
_cell.angle_alpha   90.00
_cell.angle_beta   90.00
_cell.angle_gamma   90.00
#
_symmetry.space_group_name_H-M   'P 1'
#
loop_
_entity.id
_entity.type
_entity.pdbx_description
1 polymer ?
#
loop_
_entity_poly.entity_id
_entity_poly.type
_entity_poly.pdbx_seq_one_letter_code
_entity_poly.pdbx_strand_id
1 'polypeptide(L)'
;MGAAMNTPAPINYELALPQGVGKLVQQDDGSMVLANEHEQGFMVNQAIVDFWKSCNGERKVTELVEVFAQQTGLQRKQVEKEVMQLLQQLREGGLIAIAGQPDTPNVEFKK
;
A
#
# COMPACT_ATOMS: atom_id res chain seq x y z
N MET A 1 33.76 -13.44 4.13
CA MET A 1 32.98 -12.85 3.02
C MET A 1 31.63 -12.45 3.61
N GLY A 2 31.45 -11.17 3.92
CA GLY A 2 30.23 -10.68 4.57
C GLY A 2 29.11 -10.60 3.54
N ALA A 3 28.09 -11.43 3.70
CA ALA A 3 26.84 -11.26 2.96
C ALA A 3 26.27 -9.90 3.36
N ALA A 4 26.26 -8.95 2.42
CA ALA A 4 25.56 -7.70 2.57
C ALA A 4 24.10 -8.05 2.88
N MET A 5 23.68 -7.73 4.10
CA MET A 5 22.29 -7.73 4.51
C MET A 5 21.57 -6.85 3.51
N ASN A 6 20.83 -7.47 2.59
CA ASN A 6 20.01 -6.78 1.62
C ASN A 6 18.76 -6.30 2.37
N THR A 7 18.94 -5.35 3.29
CA THR A 7 17.81 -4.58 3.80
C THR A 7 17.29 -3.82 2.58
N PRO A 8 16.04 -4.09 2.11
CA PRO A 8 15.50 -3.31 1.02
C PRO A 8 15.62 -1.84 1.43
N ALA A 9 16.23 -1.03 0.56
CA ALA A 9 16.44 0.38 0.86
C ALA A 9 15.12 1.00 1.36
N PRO A 10 15.15 1.85 2.40
CA PRO A 10 13.93 2.45 2.93
C PRO A 10 13.15 3.06 1.77
N ILE A 11 11.87 2.66 1.63
CA ILE A 11 11.03 3.16 0.54
C ILE A 11 10.98 4.67 0.67
N ASN A 12 11.41 5.37 -0.37
CA ASN A 12 11.29 6.83 -0.37
C ASN A 12 9.87 7.21 -0.79
N TYR A 13 8.97 7.28 0.19
CA TYR A 13 7.55 7.56 -0.05
C TYR A 13 7.31 8.91 -0.76
N GLU A 14 8.27 9.84 -0.68
CA GLU A 14 8.21 11.12 -1.40
C GLU A 14 8.30 10.97 -2.93
N LEU A 15 8.95 9.90 -3.41
CA LEU A 15 9.14 9.61 -4.84
C LEU A 15 8.42 8.33 -5.28
N ALA A 16 7.94 7.53 -4.34
CA ALA A 16 7.23 6.30 -4.62
C ALA A 16 5.94 6.56 -5.40
N LEU A 17 5.76 5.77 -6.45
CA LEU A 17 4.57 5.74 -7.28
C LEU A 17 3.83 4.42 -6.99
N PRO A 18 2.98 4.38 -5.94
CA PRO A 18 2.23 3.20 -5.60
C PRO A 18 1.20 2.87 -6.69
N GLN A 19 1.12 1.59 -7.02
CA GLN A 19 0.18 1.02 -7.95
C GLN A 19 -0.63 -0.07 -7.24
N GLY A 20 -1.94 0.09 -7.18
CA GLY A 20 -2.86 -0.92 -6.68
C GLY A 20 -2.80 -2.15 -7.57
N VAL A 21 -2.49 -3.29 -6.95
CA VAL A 21 -2.48 -4.61 -7.56
C VAL A 21 -3.42 -5.54 -6.79
N GLY A 22 -4.00 -6.51 -7.47
CA GLY A 22 -5.05 -7.39 -6.90
C GLY A 22 -6.46 -7.04 -7.38
N LYS A 23 -7.46 -7.56 -6.66
CA LYS A 23 -8.88 -7.46 -7.01
C LYS A 23 -9.72 -7.06 -5.80
N LEU A 24 -10.69 -6.18 -6.02
CA LEU A 24 -11.72 -5.89 -5.04
C LEU A 24 -12.81 -6.96 -5.14
N VAL A 25 -13.10 -7.60 -4.02
CA VAL A 25 -14.19 -8.56 -3.85
C VAL A 25 -15.15 -7.99 -2.82
N GLN A 26 -16.40 -7.77 -3.23
CA GLN A 26 -17.48 -7.46 -2.30
C GLN A 26 -18.11 -8.78 -1.84
N GLN A 27 -18.20 -8.98 -0.54
CA GLN A 27 -18.86 -10.15 0.04
C GLN A 27 -20.38 -9.93 0.11
N ASP A 28 -21.14 -11.01 0.21
CA ASP A 28 -22.61 -10.98 0.25
C ASP A 28 -23.18 -10.18 1.44
N ASP A 29 -22.42 -10.04 2.52
CA ASP A 29 -22.75 -9.23 3.70
C ASP A 29 -22.51 -7.72 3.48
N GLY A 30 -21.98 -7.32 2.31
CA GLY A 30 -21.64 -5.92 2.00
C GLY A 30 -20.23 -5.51 2.43
N SER A 31 -19.49 -6.39 3.11
CA SER A 31 -18.07 -6.21 3.45
C SER A 31 -17.18 -6.19 2.20
N MET A 32 -16.11 -5.40 2.23
CA MET A 32 -15.15 -5.28 1.12
C MET A 32 -13.83 -5.98 1.47
N VAL A 33 -13.31 -6.76 0.52
CA VAL A 33 -12.05 -7.48 0.65
C VAL A 33 -11.20 -7.20 -0.58
N LEU A 34 -9.97 -6.76 -0.37
CA LEU A 34 -8.96 -6.69 -1.43
C LEU A 34 -8.19 -8.01 -1.43
N ALA A 35 -8.29 -8.78 -2.50
CA ALA A 35 -7.54 -10.02 -2.67
C ALA A 35 -6.33 -9.79 -3.57
N ASN A 36 -5.14 -10.20 -3.10
CA ASN A 36 -3.92 -10.17 -3.90
C ASN A 36 -3.86 -11.34 -4.91
N GLU A 37 -2.78 -11.42 -5.68
CA GLU A 37 -2.56 -12.51 -6.65
C GLU A 37 -2.40 -13.90 -6.01
N HIS A 38 -2.01 -13.95 -4.73
CA HIS A 38 -1.89 -15.16 -3.93
C HIS A 38 -3.22 -15.60 -3.28
N GLU A 39 -4.34 -15.02 -3.72
CA GLU A 39 -5.68 -15.26 -3.17
C GLU A 39 -5.81 -14.89 -1.68
N GLN A 40 -4.88 -14.09 -1.15
CA GLN A 40 -4.97 -13.58 0.22
C GLN A 40 -5.88 -12.37 0.26
N GLY A 41 -6.99 -12.50 1.00
CA GLY A 41 -7.95 -11.42 1.21
C GLY A 41 -7.57 -10.53 2.40
N PHE A 42 -7.47 -9.23 2.15
CA PHE A 42 -7.35 -8.20 3.16
C PHE A 42 -8.69 -7.51 3.34
N MET A 43 -9.28 -7.61 4.53
CA MET A 43 -10.54 -6.93 4.82
C MET A 43 -10.30 -5.42 4.89
N VAL A 44 -11.08 -4.67 4.13
CA VAL A 44 -10.90 -3.23 3.96
C VAL A 44 -12.24 -2.49 3.96
N ASN A 45 -12.19 -1.17 4.11
CA ASN A 45 -13.36 -0.32 4.00
C ASN A 45 -13.36 0.48 2.69
N GLN A 46 -14.45 1.21 2.44
CA GLN A 46 -14.60 2.02 1.22
C GLN A 46 -13.47 3.05 1.04
N ALA A 47 -12.98 3.64 2.14
CA ALA A 47 -11.91 4.63 2.08
C ALA A 47 -10.56 4.00 1.67
N ILE A 48 -10.26 2.80 2.17
CA ILE A 48 -9.07 2.04 1.79
C ILE A 48 -9.16 1.60 0.33
N VAL A 49 -10.34 1.19 -0.12
CA VAL A 49 -10.58 0.84 -1.53
C VAL A 49 -10.38 2.05 -2.44
N ASP A 50 -10.88 3.23 -2.04
CA ASP A 50 -10.69 4.47 -2.79
C ASP A 50 -9.21 4.90 -2.83
N PHE A 51 -8.51 4.74 -1.70
CA PHE A 51 -7.06 4.95 -1.61
C PHE A 51 -6.29 4.00 -2.52
N TRP A 52 -6.60 2.70 -2.46
CA TRP A 52 -5.99 1.67 -3.30
C TRP A 52 -6.25 1.93 -4.79
N LYS A 53 -7.46 2.34 -5.17
CA LYS A 53 -7.79 2.77 -6.54
C LYS A 53 -7.06 4.05 -6.95
N SER A 54 -6.81 4.95 -6.01
CA SER A 54 -6.02 6.16 -6.22
C SER A 54 -4.54 5.87 -6.46
N CYS A 55 -4.05 4.71 -6.02
CA CYS A 55 -2.72 4.20 -6.34
C CYS A 55 -2.74 3.63 -7.76
N ASN A 56 -2.41 4.44 -8.75
CA ASN A 56 -2.42 4.05 -10.17
C ASN A 56 -1.02 4.01 -10.80
N GLY A 57 0.04 4.14 -9.99
CA GLY A 57 1.42 4.27 -10.48
C GLY A 57 1.77 5.65 -11.03
N GLU A 58 0.86 6.62 -10.99
CA GLU A 58 1.09 7.99 -11.45
C GLU A 58 1.08 9.00 -10.29
N ARG A 59 0.23 8.77 -9.29
CA ARG A 59 0.17 9.61 -8.09
C ARG A 59 1.23 9.24 -7.07
N LYS A 60 1.95 10.26 -6.59
CA LYS A 60 2.92 10.14 -5.48
C LYS A 60 2.21 10.02 -4.14
N VAL A 61 2.88 9.45 -3.15
CA VAL A 61 2.34 9.37 -1.77
C VAL A 61 2.06 10.76 -1.21
N THR A 62 2.87 11.77 -1.55
CA THR A 62 2.64 13.17 -1.14
C THR A 62 1.28 13.69 -1.58
N GLU A 63 0.84 13.36 -2.79
CA GLU A 63 -0.48 13.74 -3.32
C GLU A 63 -1.59 13.01 -2.55
N LEU A 64 -1.40 11.72 -2.26
CA LEU A 64 -2.34 10.93 -1.47
C LEU A 64 -2.52 11.50 -0.05
N VAL A 65 -1.43 11.94 0.57
CA VAL A 65 -1.45 12.61 1.88
C VAL A 65 -2.24 13.92 1.82
N GLU A 66 -2.08 14.70 0.75
CA GLU A 66 -2.81 15.96 0.60
C GLU A 66 -4.30 15.72 0.38
N VAL A 67 -4.68 14.74 -0.45
CA VAL A 67 -6.09 14.36 -0.65
C VAL A 67 -6.72 13.90 0.66
N PHE A 68 -6.05 13.03 1.42
CA PHE A 68 -6.56 12.56 2.71
C PHE A 68 -6.62 13.68 3.75
N ALA A 69 -5.66 14.59 3.79
CA ALA A 69 -5.67 15.73 4.71
C ALA A 69 -6.84 16.67 4.41
N GLN A 70 -7.14 16.91 3.12
CA GLN A 70 -8.31 17.69 2.72
C GLN A 70 -9.63 16.98 3.05
N GLN A 71 -9.72 15.67 2.81
CA GLN A 71 -10.95 14.91 3.07
C GLN A 71 -11.26 14.75 4.57
N THR A 72 -10.23 14.48 5.38
CA THR A 72 -10.38 14.24 6.83
C THR A 72 -10.35 15.53 7.66
N GLY A 73 -9.85 16.63 7.10
CA GLY A 73 -9.58 17.87 7.84
C GLY A 73 -8.46 17.75 8.87
N LEU A 74 -7.71 16.64 8.86
CA LEU A 74 -6.59 16.40 9.78
C LEU A 74 -5.32 17.12 9.31
N GLN A 75 -4.41 17.35 10.26
CA GLN A 75 -3.11 17.93 9.93
C GLN A 75 -2.32 17.00 9.01
N ARG A 76 -1.68 17.56 7.98
CA ARG A 76 -0.82 16.84 7.02
C ARG A 76 0.12 15.84 7.70
N LYS A 77 0.78 16.24 8.80
CA LYS A 77 1.68 15.35 9.56
C LYS A 77 1.01 14.11 10.16
N GLN A 78 -0.24 14.22 10.60
CA GLN A 78 -0.98 13.07 11.13
C GLN A 78 -1.41 12.16 9.99
N VAL A 79 -1.97 12.75 8.93
CA VAL A 79 -2.36 12.02 7.73
C VAL A 79 -1.19 11.31 7.09
N GLU A 80 -0.03 11.96 7.04
CA GLU A 80 1.20 11.38 6.49
C GLU A 80 1.56 10.07 7.19
N LYS A 81 1.47 10.02 8.52
CA LYS A 81 1.69 8.79 9.29
C LYS A 81 0.66 7.71 8.97
N GLU A 82 -0.62 8.07 8.95
CA GLU A 82 -1.71 7.13 8.65
C GLU A 82 -1.59 6.57 7.23
N VAL A 83 -1.29 7.42 6.26
CA VAL A 83 -1.08 7.04 4.86
C VAL A 83 0.16 6.16 4.71
N MET A 84 1.28 6.49 5.37
CA MET A 84 2.47 5.64 5.35
C MET A 84 2.21 4.27 5.97
N GLN A 85 1.52 4.21 7.11
CA GLN A 85 1.12 2.95 7.75
C GLN A 85 0.19 2.14 6.85
N LEU A 86 -0.84 2.77 6.28
CA LEU A 86 -1.77 2.12 5.38
C LEU A 86 -1.07 1.56 4.14
N LEU A 87 -0.22 2.37 3.51
CA LEU A 87 0.51 1.97 2.31
C LEU A 87 1.48 0.82 2.60
N GLN A 88 2.10 0.83 3.77
CA GLN A 88 2.91 -0.28 4.25
C GLN A 88 2.07 -1.55 4.47
N GLN A 89 0.93 -1.48 5.15
CA GLN A 89 0.03 -2.63 5.34
C GLN A 89 -0.46 -3.22 4.02
N LEU A 90 -0.85 -2.37 3.06
CA LEU A 90 -1.27 -2.82 1.73
C LEU A 90 -0.12 -3.44 0.94
N ARG A 91 1.09 -2.88 1.05
CA ARG A 91 2.30 -3.46 0.43
C ARG A 91 2.63 -4.82 1.02
N GLU A 92 2.63 -4.94 2.35
CA GLU A 92 2.85 -6.22 3.05
C GLU A 92 1.76 -7.25 2.71
N GLY A 93 0.54 -6.79 2.47
CA GLY A 93 -0.57 -7.62 1.96
C GLY A 93 -0.47 -7.99 0.47
N GLY A 94 0.57 -7.53 -0.26
CA GLY A 94 0.70 -7.77 -1.70
C GLY A 94 -0.37 -7.07 -2.55
N LEU A 95 -0.96 -5.98 -2.04
CA LEU A 95 -2.02 -5.21 -2.70
C LEU A 95 -1.50 -3.93 -3.36
N ILE A 96 -0.27 -3.50 -3.05
CA ILE A 96 0.37 -2.33 -3.67
C ILE A 96 1.75 -2.74 -4.18
N ALA A 97 2.02 -2.45 -5.44
CA ALA A 97 3.35 -2.50 -6.03
C ALA A 97 3.93 -1.08 -6.13
N ILE A 98 5.23 -0.92 -5.90
CA ILE A 98 5.91 0.38 -6.04
C ILE A 98 6.98 0.25 -7.12
N ALA A 99 6.80 0.98 -8.23
CA ALA A 99 7.75 0.95 -9.35
C ALA A 99 9.13 1.46 -8.91
N GLY A 100 10.20 0.76 -9.31
CA GLY A 100 11.59 1.13 -9.00
C GLY A 100 12.19 0.44 -7.77
N GLN A 101 11.44 -0.40 -7.07
CA GLN A 101 12.00 -1.38 -6.15
C GLN A 101 11.57 -2.78 -6.58
N PRO A 102 12.50 -3.70 -6.87
CA PRO A 102 12.13 -5.10 -7.03
C PRO A 102 11.47 -5.54 -5.72
N ASP A 103 10.27 -6.06 -5.84
CA ASP A 103 9.59 -6.75 -4.76
C ASP A 103 10.40 -8.03 -4.49
N THR A 104 11.45 -7.92 -3.67
CA THR A 104 11.88 -9.08 -2.92
C THR A 104 10.86 -9.19 -1.81
N PRO A 105 9.92 -10.16 -1.87
CA PRO A 105 9.00 -10.38 -0.78
C PRO A 105 9.85 -10.56 0.47
N ASN A 106 9.71 -9.64 1.44
CA ASN A 106 10.40 -9.74 2.72
C ASN A 106 9.92 -10.95 3.55
N VAL A 107 8.95 -11.70 3.01
CA VAL A 107 8.62 -13.06 3.41
C VAL A 107 9.50 -14.06 2.66
N GLU A 108 10.71 -14.31 3.16
CA GLU A 108 11.36 -15.60 2.94
C GLU A 108 10.49 -16.65 3.64
N PHE A 109 9.57 -17.27 2.90
CA PHE A 109 8.84 -18.45 3.38
C PHE A 109 9.86 -19.57 3.58
N LYS A 110 10.28 -19.75 4.83
CA LYS A 110 11.12 -20.86 5.25
C LYS A 110 10.32 -22.16 5.01
N LYS A 111 10.81 -22.96 4.07
CA LYS A 111 10.24 -24.22 3.58
C LYS A 111 10.18 -25.30 4.64
#